data_AF-A0AAU7ED11-F1
#
_entry.id   AF-A0AAU7ED11-F1
#
_cell.length_a   1.000
_cell.length_b   1.000
_cell.length_c   1.000
_cell.angle_alpha   90.00
_cell.angle_beta   90.00
_cell.angle_gamma   90.00
#
_symmetry.space_group_name_H-M   'P 1'
#
loop_
_entity.id
_entity.type
_entity.pdbx_description
1 polymer ?
#
loop_
_entity_poly.entity_id
_entity_poly.type
_entity_poly.pdbx_seq_one_letter_code
_entity_poly.pdbx_strand_id
1 'polypeptide(L)'
;MSDVAAIEQFVKRYKDLKTEIAKVIVGQDDVVNQILISIFSGGHSLLVGVPGLAKTLMVNTIAQALGLDFKRIQFTPDLMPSDILGSEILDEDRHFKFIKGPIFANIILADEINRTPPKTQAALLEAMQERAITVAGNHYKLELPYFVLATQNPIEQEGTYPLPEAQLDRFMFAINLDYPSFKEEVEIVKSTTSDNQAQVNALFSAKEITDFQHLIRRIPIADNVIEYAVTMVGKTRPNGGTANDLVKNYIDWGAGPRASQNLILAAKTHAAILGKFSPDIENVQAVAHSILRHRIIKNYKAEAEGVSEEQIIKSLF
;
A
#
# COMPACT_ATOMS: atom_id res chain seq x y z
N MET A 1 22.17 -1.25 -20.20
CA MET A 1 22.70 -1.32 -18.82
C MET A 1 22.43 -2.73 -18.30
N SER A 2 23.37 -3.36 -17.60
CA SER A 2 23.11 -4.68 -17.00
C SER A 2 22.12 -4.55 -15.85
N ASP A 3 21.38 -5.62 -15.53
CA ASP A 3 20.44 -5.60 -14.40
C ASP A 3 21.15 -5.33 -13.07
N VAL A 4 22.41 -5.77 -12.92
CA VAL A 4 23.27 -5.46 -11.77
C VAL A 4 23.51 -3.95 -11.63
N ALA A 5 23.96 -3.29 -12.70
CA ALA A 5 24.21 -1.85 -12.67
C ALA A 5 22.92 -1.04 -12.44
N ALA A 6 21.79 -1.53 -12.97
CA ALA A 6 20.49 -0.92 -12.74
C ALA A 6 20.04 -1.02 -11.26
N ILE A 7 20.33 -2.15 -10.58
CA ILE A 7 20.06 -2.31 -9.14
C ILE A 7 20.97 -1.40 -8.31
N GLU A 8 22.26 -1.29 -8.64
CA GLU A 8 23.16 -0.37 -7.94
C GLU A 8 22.70 1.09 -8.08
N GLN A 9 22.26 1.48 -9.27
CA GLN A 9 21.65 2.79 -9.50
C GLN A 9 20.35 2.97 -8.69
N PHE A 10 19.50 1.96 -8.65
CA PHE A 10 18.27 1.96 -7.86
C PHE A 10 18.56 2.21 -6.38
N VAL A 11 19.52 1.49 -5.78
CA VAL A 11 19.91 1.63 -4.37
C VAL A 11 20.34 3.07 -4.07
N LYS A 12 21.18 3.65 -4.93
CA LYS A 12 21.65 5.03 -4.76
C LYS A 12 20.48 6.00 -4.77
N ARG A 13 19.62 5.92 -5.79
CA ARG A 13 18.47 6.82 -5.92
C ARG A 13 17.43 6.62 -4.82
N TYR A 14 17.26 5.40 -4.32
CA TYR A 14 16.37 5.11 -3.19
C TYR A 14 16.88 5.77 -1.90
N LYS A 15 18.20 5.77 -1.66
CA LYS A 15 18.77 6.50 -0.52
C LYS A 15 18.54 8.01 -0.65
N ASP A 16 18.80 8.56 -1.83
CA ASP A 16 18.54 9.98 -2.12
C ASP A 16 17.05 10.32 -1.90
N LEU A 17 16.14 9.43 -2.34
CA LEU A 17 14.70 9.55 -2.11
C LEU A 17 14.32 9.61 -0.64
N LYS A 18 14.87 8.70 0.17
CA LYS A 18 14.62 8.70 1.62
C LYS A 18 15.09 9.99 2.27
N THR A 19 16.27 10.46 1.91
CA THR A 19 16.81 11.73 2.43
C THR A 19 15.93 12.92 2.02
N GLU A 20 15.40 12.92 0.80
CA GLU A 20 14.49 13.98 0.33
C GLU A 20 13.16 13.98 1.10
N ILE A 21 12.57 12.80 1.34
CA ILE A 21 11.33 12.65 2.12
C ILE A 21 11.54 13.06 3.58
N ALA A 22 12.69 12.70 4.17
CA ALA A 22 13.03 13.00 5.57
C ALA A 22 13.20 14.51 5.86
N LYS A 23 13.24 15.37 4.83
CA LYS A 23 13.20 16.84 5.02
C LYS A 23 11.86 17.32 5.57
N VAL A 24 10.78 16.60 5.28
CA VAL A 24 9.41 16.98 5.65
C VAL A 24 8.80 15.98 6.62
N ILE A 25 9.06 14.69 6.41
CA ILE A 25 8.50 13.62 7.25
C ILE A 25 9.49 13.27 8.34
N VAL A 26 9.08 13.57 9.57
CA VAL A 26 9.84 13.28 10.79
C VAL A 26 9.32 11.98 11.40
N GLY A 27 10.24 11.06 11.68
CA GLY A 27 9.89 9.72 12.14
C GLY A 27 9.20 8.89 11.05
N GLN A 28 8.55 7.80 11.47
CA GLN A 28 7.74 6.95 10.58
C GLN A 28 8.53 6.29 9.43
N ASP A 29 9.84 6.08 9.61
CA ASP A 29 10.71 5.45 8.61
C ASP A 29 10.14 4.13 8.10
N ASP A 30 9.59 3.30 8.98
CA ASP A 30 9.04 1.99 8.62
C ASP A 30 7.78 2.11 7.75
N VAL A 31 6.91 3.08 8.04
CA VAL A 31 5.71 3.36 7.23
C VAL A 31 6.12 3.84 5.84
N VAL A 32 7.06 4.79 5.78
CA VAL A 32 7.59 5.31 4.51
C VAL A 32 8.23 4.17 3.70
N ASN A 33 9.05 3.34 4.34
CA ASN A 33 9.67 2.17 3.68
C ASN A 33 8.61 1.23 3.11
N GLN A 34 7.56 0.90 3.86
CA GLN A 34 6.49 0.01 3.38
C GLN A 34 5.69 0.62 2.21
N ILE A 35 5.41 1.92 2.23
CA ILE A 35 4.77 2.63 1.12
C ILE A 35 5.66 2.59 -0.13
N LEU A 36 6.95 2.92 0.02
CA LEU A 36 7.89 2.89 -1.11
C LEU A 36 8.07 1.47 -1.67
N ILE A 37 8.18 0.45 -0.82
CA ILE A 37 8.20 -0.96 -1.24
C ILE A 37 6.94 -1.29 -2.02
N SER A 38 5.77 -0.86 -1.59
CA SER A 38 4.51 -1.07 -2.30
C SER A 38 4.53 -0.46 -3.69
N ILE A 39 4.97 0.81 -3.80
CA ILE A 39 5.08 1.54 -5.07
C ILE A 39 6.04 0.83 -6.02
N PHE A 40 7.26 0.50 -5.58
CA PHE A 40 8.26 -0.16 -6.43
C PHE A 40 7.94 -1.63 -6.72
N SER A 41 7.08 -2.27 -5.92
CA SER A 41 6.53 -3.60 -6.22
C SER A 41 5.31 -3.54 -7.15
N GLY A 42 4.77 -2.34 -7.40
CA GLY A 42 3.55 -2.13 -8.18
C GLY A 42 2.27 -2.60 -7.48
N GLY A 43 2.27 -2.63 -6.15
CA GLY A 43 1.12 -2.95 -5.29
C GLY A 43 0.39 -1.70 -4.79
N HIS A 44 -0.65 -1.92 -3.99
CA HIS A 44 -1.41 -0.88 -3.30
C HIS A 44 -1.31 -1.09 -1.79
N SER A 45 -1.53 -0.05 -0.98
CA SER A 45 -1.45 -0.19 0.48
C SER A 45 -2.70 0.34 1.16
N LEU A 46 -3.03 -0.29 2.27
CA LEU A 46 -4.02 0.15 3.24
C LEU A 46 -3.27 0.74 4.44
N LEU A 47 -3.61 1.95 4.85
CA LEU A 47 -3.03 2.65 5.99
C LEU A 47 -4.07 2.77 7.10
N VAL A 48 -3.90 1.98 8.15
CA VAL A 48 -4.76 1.99 9.33
C VAL A 48 -4.13 2.91 10.37
N GLY A 49 -4.87 3.91 10.82
CA GLY A 49 -4.38 4.80 11.86
C GLY A 49 -5.41 5.86 12.22
N VAL A 50 -5.21 6.51 13.35
CA VAL A 50 -6.12 7.55 13.83
C VAL A 50 -5.98 8.86 13.02
N PRO A 51 -6.96 9.77 13.11
CA PRO A 51 -6.86 11.09 12.49
C PRO A 51 -5.69 11.90 13.05
N GLY A 52 -5.16 12.83 12.25
CA GLY A 52 -4.13 13.78 12.69
C GLY A 52 -2.68 13.32 12.56
N LEU A 53 -2.41 12.10 12.12
CA LEU A 53 -1.04 11.57 11.96
C LEU A 53 -0.37 11.95 10.61
N ALA A 54 -0.65 13.15 10.10
CA ALA A 54 -0.03 13.70 8.89
C ALA A 54 -0.03 12.79 7.64
N LYS A 55 -1.01 11.88 7.50
CA LYS A 55 -1.12 10.92 6.39
C LYS A 55 -1.07 11.61 5.02
N THR A 56 -1.85 12.68 4.86
CA THR A 56 -1.89 13.47 3.63
C THR A 56 -0.54 14.11 3.31
N LEU A 57 0.16 14.65 4.31
CA LEU A 57 1.49 15.23 4.14
C LEU A 57 2.47 14.15 3.67
N MET A 58 2.48 12.99 4.32
CA MET A 58 3.35 11.86 3.96
C MET A 58 3.19 11.43 2.51
N VAL A 59 1.96 11.20 2.05
CA VAL A 59 1.72 10.73 0.68
C VAL A 59 2.04 11.82 -0.34
N ASN A 60 1.68 13.07 -0.06
CA ASN A 60 1.99 14.19 -0.94
C ASN A 60 3.50 14.40 -1.06
N THR A 61 4.26 14.33 0.04
CA THR A 61 5.72 14.41 0.03
C THR A 61 6.33 13.28 -0.80
N ILE A 62 5.85 12.04 -0.63
CA ILE A 62 6.31 10.89 -1.43
C ILE A 62 6.01 11.12 -2.91
N ALA A 63 4.81 11.60 -3.27
CA ALA A 63 4.43 11.88 -4.65
C ALA A 63 5.33 12.96 -5.28
N GLN A 64 5.59 14.05 -4.56
CA GLN A 64 6.48 15.13 -5.00
C GLN A 64 7.91 14.62 -5.21
N ALA A 65 8.45 13.87 -4.25
CA ALA A 65 9.81 13.32 -4.34
C ALA A 65 9.95 12.30 -5.48
N LEU A 66 8.88 11.59 -5.83
CA LEU A 66 8.81 10.67 -6.97
C LEU A 66 8.47 11.35 -8.30
N GLY A 67 8.13 12.64 -8.31
CA GLY A 67 7.72 13.37 -9.51
C GLY A 67 6.42 12.84 -10.12
N LEU A 68 5.45 12.44 -9.28
CA LEU A 68 4.19 11.81 -9.67
C LEU A 68 2.99 12.72 -9.38
N ASP A 69 1.95 12.65 -10.22
CA ASP A 69 0.70 13.37 -9.95
C ASP A 69 -0.02 12.75 -8.73
N PHE A 70 -0.57 13.62 -7.89
CA PHE A 70 -1.22 13.28 -6.64
C PHE A 70 -2.65 13.79 -6.60
N LYS A 71 -3.58 12.90 -6.25
CA LYS A 71 -4.97 13.27 -5.95
C LYS A 71 -5.40 12.66 -4.63
N ARG A 72 -6.14 13.46 -3.87
CA ARG A 72 -6.82 13.02 -2.65
C ARG A 72 -8.31 12.89 -2.94
N ILE A 73 -8.87 11.75 -2.57
CA ILE A 73 -10.31 11.49 -2.60
C ILE A 73 -10.73 11.26 -1.15
N GLN A 74 -11.58 12.14 -0.64
CA GLN A 74 -12.22 11.94 0.65
C GLN A 74 -13.46 11.07 0.43
N PHE A 75 -13.50 9.91 1.08
CA PHE A 75 -14.68 9.06 1.04
C PHE A 75 -15.70 9.56 2.05
N THR A 76 -16.89 9.89 1.56
CA THR A 76 -18.03 10.35 2.35
C THR A 76 -19.26 9.46 2.04
N PRO A 77 -20.29 9.44 2.91
CA PRO A 77 -21.46 8.60 2.71
C PRO A 77 -22.25 8.89 1.41
N ASP A 78 -22.13 10.10 0.89
CA ASP A 78 -22.81 10.61 -0.30
C ASP A 78 -21.97 10.48 -1.59
N LEU A 79 -20.70 10.09 -1.48
CA LEU A 79 -19.80 9.97 -2.63
C LEU A 79 -20.31 8.91 -3.62
N MET A 80 -20.49 9.31 -4.88
CA MET A 80 -20.94 8.40 -5.94
C MET A 80 -19.75 7.84 -6.74
N PRO A 81 -19.92 6.67 -7.40
CA PRO A 81 -18.88 6.13 -8.29
C PRO A 81 -18.44 7.12 -9.38
N SER A 82 -19.37 7.93 -9.92
CA SER A 82 -19.06 8.95 -10.93
C SER A 82 -18.14 10.06 -10.42
N ASP A 83 -18.18 10.37 -9.13
CA ASP A 83 -17.32 11.41 -8.54
C ASP A 83 -15.86 10.93 -8.42
N ILE A 84 -15.67 9.60 -8.42
CA ILE A 84 -14.36 8.94 -8.42
C ILE A 84 -13.88 8.70 -9.85
N LEU A 85 -14.71 8.04 -10.65
CA LEU A 85 -14.37 7.59 -12.00
C LEU A 85 -14.35 8.75 -13.02
N GLY A 86 -15.19 9.75 -12.81
CA GLY A 86 -15.53 10.77 -13.81
C GLY A 86 -16.92 10.56 -14.38
N SER A 87 -17.41 11.58 -15.09
CA SER A 87 -18.75 11.60 -15.68
C SER A 87 -18.73 12.19 -17.08
N GLU A 88 -19.69 11.79 -17.90
CA GLU A 88 -19.96 12.47 -19.17
C GLU A 88 -20.92 13.63 -18.92
N ILE A 89 -20.51 14.81 -19.37
CA ILE A 89 -21.34 16.00 -19.37
C ILE A 89 -21.67 16.39 -20.81
N LEU A 90 -22.82 17.03 -21.00
CA LEU A 90 -23.17 17.65 -22.26
C LEU A 90 -22.54 19.05 -22.29
N ASP A 91 -21.72 19.34 -23.29
CA ASP A 91 -21.15 20.68 -23.48
C ASP A 91 -22.16 21.66 -24.11
N GLU A 92 -21.74 22.92 -24.28
CA GLU A 92 -22.57 24.00 -24.84
C GLU A 92 -23.04 23.70 -26.28
N ASP A 93 -22.29 22.88 -27.02
CA ASP A 93 -22.57 22.46 -28.39
C ASP A 93 -23.40 21.16 -28.48
N ARG A 94 -23.88 20.64 -27.34
CA ARG A 94 -24.60 19.37 -27.22
C ARG A 94 -23.77 18.14 -27.60
N HIS A 95 -22.45 18.19 -27.44
CA HIS A 95 -21.59 17.01 -27.50
C HIS A 95 -21.35 16.43 -26.11
N PHE A 96 -21.34 15.10 -26.01
CA PHE A 96 -20.95 14.41 -24.78
C PHE A 96 -19.44 14.48 -24.61
N LYS A 97 -18.98 15.06 -23.50
CA LYS A 97 -17.57 15.16 -23.12
C LYS A 97 -17.34 14.45 -21.81
N PHE A 98 -16.37 13.54 -21.80
CA PHE A 98 -15.95 12.87 -20.57
C PHE A 98 -15.03 13.79 -19.74
N ILE A 99 -15.40 14.00 -18.49
CA ILE A 99 -14.59 14.68 -17.48
C ILE A 99 -13.95 13.62 -16.59
N LYS A 100 -12.62 13.52 -16.66
CA LYS A 100 -11.82 12.61 -15.86
C LYS A 100 -12.02 12.88 -14.37
N GLY A 101 -12.37 11.84 -13.62
CA GLY A 101 -12.41 11.89 -12.16
C GLY A 101 -11.02 11.93 -11.52
N PRO A 102 -10.95 12.08 -10.19
CA PRO A 102 -9.70 12.16 -9.44
C PRO A 102 -8.85 10.88 -9.50
N ILE A 103 -9.37 9.74 -9.94
CA ILE A 103 -8.56 8.52 -10.12
C ILE A 103 -7.55 8.60 -11.25
N PHE A 104 -7.67 9.59 -12.14
CA PHE A 104 -6.70 9.82 -13.22
C PHE A 104 -5.49 10.60 -12.72
N ALA A 105 -4.70 9.94 -11.87
CA ALA A 105 -3.41 10.41 -11.37
C ALA A 105 -2.53 9.20 -11.03
N ASN A 106 -1.25 9.42 -10.73
CA ASN A 106 -0.32 8.34 -10.41
C ASN A 106 -0.46 7.84 -8.96
N ILE A 107 -0.67 8.76 -8.01
CA ILE A 107 -0.86 8.44 -6.59
C ILE A 107 -2.22 8.95 -6.14
N ILE A 108 -3.05 8.03 -5.67
CA ILE A 108 -4.36 8.32 -5.08
C ILE A 108 -4.30 8.08 -3.58
N LEU A 109 -4.60 9.10 -2.79
CA LEU A 109 -4.95 8.94 -1.38
C LEU A 109 -6.47 8.82 -1.26
N ALA A 110 -6.95 7.60 -0.99
CA ALA A 110 -8.36 7.31 -0.74
C ALA A 110 -8.62 7.34 0.77
N ASP A 111 -8.96 8.53 1.28
CA ASP A 111 -9.09 8.77 2.71
C ASP A 111 -10.43 8.27 3.23
N GLU A 112 -10.41 7.48 4.31
CA GLU A 112 -11.57 6.93 5.00
C GLU A 112 -12.47 6.07 4.09
N ILE A 113 -11.85 5.16 3.32
CA ILE A 113 -12.54 4.31 2.33
C ILE A 113 -13.77 3.56 2.91
N ASN A 114 -13.77 3.30 4.21
CA ASN A 114 -14.86 2.67 4.94
C ASN A 114 -16.04 3.61 5.23
N ARG A 115 -16.06 4.88 4.82
CA ARG A 115 -17.19 5.81 5.05
C ARG A 115 -18.18 5.92 3.89
N THR A 116 -17.99 5.14 2.82
CA THR A 116 -18.86 5.16 1.65
C THR A 116 -19.49 3.78 1.40
N PRO A 117 -20.65 3.68 0.72
CA PRO A 117 -21.29 2.41 0.43
C PRO A 117 -20.42 1.46 -0.44
N PRO A 118 -20.64 0.13 -0.36
CA PRO A 118 -19.85 -0.86 -1.09
C PRO A 118 -19.73 -0.63 -2.61
N LYS A 119 -20.75 -0.03 -3.24
CA LYS A 119 -20.76 0.26 -4.68
C LYS A 119 -19.68 1.28 -5.08
N THR A 120 -19.48 2.32 -4.26
CA THR A 120 -18.47 3.35 -4.52
C THR A 120 -17.07 2.83 -4.17
N GLN A 121 -16.94 2.02 -3.12
CA GLN A 121 -15.69 1.29 -2.82
C GLN A 121 -15.27 0.40 -4.00
N ALA A 122 -16.21 -0.36 -4.57
CA ALA A 122 -15.96 -1.26 -5.68
C ALA A 122 -15.41 -0.54 -6.92
N ALA A 123 -15.87 0.69 -7.21
CA ALA A 123 -15.39 1.48 -8.33
C ALA A 123 -13.88 1.78 -8.25
N LEU A 124 -13.39 2.17 -7.06
CA LEU A 124 -11.95 2.37 -6.84
C LEU A 124 -11.18 1.05 -6.93
N LEU A 125 -11.72 -0.02 -6.32
CA LEU A 125 -11.04 -1.32 -6.23
C LEU A 125 -10.97 -2.04 -7.58
N GLU A 126 -11.95 -1.81 -8.46
CA GLU A 126 -11.92 -2.23 -9.86
C GLU A 126 -10.82 -1.48 -10.63
N ALA A 127 -10.76 -0.15 -10.50
CA ALA A 127 -9.72 0.67 -11.11
C ALA A 127 -8.31 0.26 -10.67
N MET A 128 -8.13 -0.10 -9.39
CA MET A 128 -6.87 -0.66 -8.87
C MET A 128 -6.47 -1.95 -9.57
N GLN A 129 -7.42 -2.87 -9.75
CA GLN A 129 -7.15 -4.20 -10.30
C GLN A 129 -6.93 -4.18 -11.82
N GLU A 130 -7.81 -3.47 -12.54
CA GLU A 130 -7.83 -3.43 -14.00
C GLU A 130 -6.85 -2.39 -14.57
N ARG A 131 -6.43 -1.41 -13.75
CA ARG A 131 -5.60 -0.26 -14.17
C ARG A 131 -6.22 0.52 -15.33
N ALA A 132 -7.55 0.45 -15.42
CA ALA A 132 -8.38 1.06 -16.43
C ALA A 132 -9.81 1.11 -15.91
N ILE A 133 -10.63 1.93 -16.54
CA ILE A 133 -12.05 2.07 -16.22
C ILE A 133 -12.88 2.05 -17.50
N THR A 134 -14.17 1.72 -17.35
CA THR A 134 -15.12 1.83 -18.44
C THR A 134 -16.25 2.75 -18.02
N VAL A 135 -16.43 3.86 -18.73
CA VAL A 135 -17.50 4.84 -18.50
C VAL A 135 -18.24 5.06 -19.81
N ALA A 136 -19.57 4.92 -19.77
CA ALA A 136 -20.44 5.07 -20.94
C ALA A 136 -20.01 4.24 -22.18
N GLY A 137 -19.48 3.03 -21.95
CA GLY A 137 -19.00 2.14 -23.01
C GLY A 137 -17.61 2.47 -23.56
N ASN A 138 -16.98 3.56 -23.10
CA ASN A 138 -15.62 3.93 -23.47
C ASN A 138 -14.61 3.43 -22.44
N HIS A 139 -13.52 2.83 -22.91
CA HIS A 139 -12.46 2.28 -22.07
C HIS A 139 -11.29 3.26 -21.92
N TYR A 140 -10.95 3.61 -20.68
CA TYR A 140 -9.90 4.58 -20.36
C TYR A 140 -8.81 3.93 -19.52
N LYS A 141 -7.57 3.96 -19.99
CA LYS A 141 -6.42 3.45 -19.23
C LYS A 141 -5.95 4.49 -18.20
N LEU A 142 -5.53 4.01 -17.04
CA LEU A 142 -4.90 4.83 -16.01
C LEU A 142 -3.41 4.98 -16.29
N GLU A 143 -2.85 6.11 -15.88
CA GLU A 143 -1.43 6.40 -16.08
C GLU A 143 -0.56 5.57 -15.12
N LEU A 144 0.55 5.06 -15.63
CA LEU A 144 1.48 4.23 -14.85
C LEU A 144 2.71 5.05 -14.44
N PRO A 145 3.25 4.85 -13.22
CA PRO A 145 2.78 3.92 -12.19
C PRO A 145 1.45 4.39 -11.58
N TYR A 146 0.62 3.42 -11.18
CA TYR A 146 -0.67 3.67 -10.53
C TYR A 146 -0.65 3.07 -9.13
N PHE A 147 -0.70 3.93 -8.12
CA PHE A 147 -0.64 3.57 -6.72
C PHE A 147 -1.84 4.17 -5.98
N VAL A 148 -2.40 3.37 -5.07
CA VAL A 148 -3.52 3.77 -4.23
C VAL A 148 -3.12 3.48 -2.80
N LEU A 149 -3.13 4.52 -1.97
CA LEU A 149 -3.10 4.40 -0.53
C LEU A 149 -4.51 4.64 -0.01
N ALA A 150 -5.19 3.59 0.42
CA ALA A 150 -6.47 3.74 1.10
C ALA A 150 -6.23 3.90 2.61
N THR A 151 -6.99 4.75 3.30
CA THR A 151 -6.92 4.87 4.75
C THR A 151 -8.18 4.34 5.41
N GLN A 152 -8.02 3.79 6.62
CA GLN A 152 -9.11 3.44 7.50
C GLN A 152 -8.86 4.04 8.88
N ASN A 153 -9.93 4.60 9.47
CA ASN A 153 -9.95 5.05 10.84
C ASN A 153 -10.49 3.92 11.74
N PRO A 154 -9.68 3.33 12.62
CA PRO A 154 -10.11 2.19 13.43
C PRO A 154 -11.10 2.55 14.56
N ILE A 155 -11.23 3.83 14.92
CA ILE A 155 -12.05 4.28 16.05
C ILE A 155 -13.50 4.56 15.64
N GLU A 156 -13.74 4.83 14.36
CA GLU A 156 -15.03 5.34 13.88
C GLU A 156 -16.02 4.20 13.63
N GLN A 157 -16.99 4.04 14.53
CA GLN A 157 -17.97 2.94 14.48
C GLN A 157 -19.31 3.32 13.83
N GLU A 158 -19.64 4.62 13.76
CA GLU A 158 -20.91 5.07 13.18
C GLU A 158 -20.76 5.40 11.68
N GLY A 159 -21.71 4.91 10.87
CA GLY A 159 -21.76 5.22 9.45
C GLY A 159 -20.63 4.62 8.62
N THR A 160 -19.97 3.56 9.11
CA THR A 160 -18.90 2.88 8.39
C THR A 160 -19.36 1.57 7.75
N TYR A 161 -18.81 1.31 6.56
CA TYR A 161 -18.99 0.12 5.74
C TYR A 161 -17.62 -0.57 5.65
N PRO A 162 -17.34 -1.59 6.47
CA PRO A 162 -16.06 -2.27 6.44
C PRO A 162 -15.83 -2.91 5.06
N LEU A 163 -14.58 -2.88 4.61
CA LEU A 163 -14.19 -3.58 3.39
C LEU A 163 -14.26 -5.09 3.65
N PRO A 164 -14.99 -5.86 2.84
CA PRO A 164 -14.93 -7.31 2.90
C PRO A 164 -13.49 -7.81 2.68
N GLU A 165 -13.17 -8.97 3.21
CA GLU A 165 -11.83 -9.57 3.18
C GLU A 165 -11.35 -9.81 1.75
N ALA A 166 -12.27 -10.18 0.86
CA ALA A 166 -12.01 -10.30 -0.58
C ALA A 166 -11.54 -8.96 -1.20
N GLN A 167 -12.01 -7.82 -0.68
CA GLN A 167 -11.57 -6.49 -1.09
C GLN A 167 -10.24 -6.11 -0.45
N LEU A 168 -10.07 -6.37 0.85
CA LEU A 168 -8.82 -6.15 1.57
C LEU A 168 -7.64 -6.90 0.92
N ASP A 169 -7.87 -8.12 0.44
CA ASP A 169 -6.84 -8.96 -0.19
C ASP A 169 -6.23 -8.33 -1.48
N ARG A 170 -6.88 -7.32 -2.07
CA ARG A 170 -6.36 -6.53 -3.21
C ARG A 170 -5.22 -5.58 -2.81
N PHE A 171 -5.12 -5.22 -1.53
CA PHE A 171 -4.01 -4.41 -1.02
C PHE A 171 -2.81 -5.29 -0.72
N MET A 172 -1.63 -4.90 -1.18
CA MET A 172 -0.37 -5.61 -0.90
C MET A 172 -0.08 -5.58 0.60
N PHE A 173 -0.09 -4.38 1.20
CA PHE A 173 0.18 -4.17 2.61
C PHE A 173 -1.02 -3.58 3.36
N ALA A 174 -1.20 -3.98 4.61
CA ALA A 174 -1.88 -3.21 5.65
C ALA A 174 -0.83 -2.67 6.61
N ILE A 175 -0.67 -1.35 6.60
CA ILE A 175 0.34 -0.60 7.34
C ILE A 175 -0.36 0.07 8.51
N ASN A 176 0.13 -0.16 9.73
CA ASN A 176 -0.37 0.59 10.89
C ASN A 176 0.46 1.86 11.05
N LEU A 177 -0.23 2.95 11.35
CA LEU A 177 0.38 4.23 11.67
C LEU A 177 0.05 4.57 13.13
N ASP A 178 1.08 4.51 13.97
CA ASP A 178 0.99 4.82 15.39
C ASP A 178 1.43 6.26 15.66
N TYR A 179 1.12 6.75 16.87
CA TYR A 179 1.57 8.06 17.30
C TYR A 179 3.11 8.15 17.27
N PRO A 180 3.65 9.33 16.87
CA PRO A 180 5.09 9.56 16.96
C PRO A 180 5.57 9.44 18.41
N SER A 181 6.83 9.10 18.60
CA SER A 181 7.47 9.23 19.90
C SER A 181 7.51 10.70 20.31
N PHE A 182 7.63 10.96 21.62
CA PHE A 182 7.73 12.33 22.14
C PHE A 182 8.78 13.19 21.41
N LYS A 183 9.94 12.60 21.07
CA LYS A 183 11.01 13.34 20.36
C LYS A 183 10.61 13.70 18.94
N GLU A 184 10.04 12.75 18.21
CA GLU A 184 9.52 12.96 16.86
C GLU A 184 8.38 13.99 16.88
N GLU A 185 7.47 13.90 17.85
CA GLU A 185 6.36 14.85 17.99
C GLU A 185 6.86 16.28 18.26
N VAL A 186 7.87 16.44 19.12
CA VAL A 186 8.52 17.75 19.35
C VAL A 186 9.14 18.30 18.07
N GLU A 187 9.79 17.48 17.27
CA GLU A 187 10.37 17.87 15.97
C GLU A 187 9.29 18.22 14.94
N ILE A 188 8.21 17.44 14.88
CA ILE A 188 7.03 17.73 14.05
C ILE A 188 6.49 19.11 14.42
N VAL A 189 6.19 19.34 15.71
CA VAL A 189 5.65 20.63 16.19
C VAL A 189 6.59 21.78 15.83
N LYS A 190 7.91 21.64 16.04
CA LYS A 190 8.90 22.67 15.68
C LYS A 190 8.91 22.96 14.18
N SER A 191 8.89 21.93 13.34
CA SER A 191 8.92 22.10 11.88
C SER A 191 7.64 22.75 11.35
N THR A 192 6.46 22.31 11.81
CA THR A 192 5.15 22.76 11.31
C THR A 192 4.71 24.11 11.87
N THR A 193 5.31 24.57 12.98
CA THR A 193 5.04 25.89 13.56
C THR A 193 6.06 26.95 13.17
N SER A 194 7.02 26.60 12.32
CA SER A 194 7.97 27.54 11.71
C SER A 194 7.48 27.99 10.34
N ASP A 195 7.87 29.19 9.91
CA ASP A 195 7.54 29.73 8.58
C ASP A 195 8.44 29.15 7.47
N ASN A 196 9.29 28.17 7.79
CA ASN A 196 10.22 27.58 6.85
C ASN A 196 9.62 26.31 6.23
N GLN A 197 9.20 26.41 4.96
CA GLN A 197 8.71 25.25 4.22
C GLN A 197 9.86 24.55 3.51
N ALA A 198 10.15 23.32 3.91
CA ALA A 198 11.11 22.49 3.21
C ALA A 198 10.60 22.18 1.78
N GLN A 199 11.40 22.55 0.77
CA GLN A 199 11.10 22.25 -0.62
C GLN A 199 11.55 20.83 -0.97
N VAL A 200 10.61 20.02 -1.45
CA VAL A 200 10.83 18.65 -1.92
C VAL A 200 11.08 18.68 -3.43
N ASN A 201 12.20 18.12 -3.86
CA ASN A 201 12.55 18.04 -5.28
C ASN A 201 12.14 16.68 -5.86
N ALA A 202 11.62 16.69 -7.09
CA ALA A 202 11.37 15.45 -7.82
C ALA A 202 12.69 14.78 -8.19
N LEU A 203 12.90 13.56 -7.69
CA LEU A 203 14.09 12.76 -7.93
C LEU A 203 13.86 11.65 -8.96
N PHE A 204 12.62 11.41 -9.38
CA PHE A 204 12.22 10.36 -10.33
C PHE A 204 11.24 10.91 -11.36
N SER A 205 11.08 10.16 -12.45
CA SER A 205 9.95 10.26 -13.37
C SER A 205 9.10 8.99 -13.35
N ALA A 206 7.83 9.11 -13.77
CA ALA A 206 6.91 7.98 -13.89
C ALA A 206 7.50 6.79 -14.69
N LYS A 207 8.20 7.09 -15.79
CA LYS A 207 8.86 6.07 -16.61
C LYS A 207 9.94 5.32 -15.83
N GLU A 208 10.81 6.04 -15.12
CA GLU A 208 11.89 5.42 -14.34
C GLU A 208 11.35 4.51 -13.24
N ILE A 209 10.26 4.91 -12.58
CA ILE A 209 9.62 4.07 -11.55
C ILE A 209 9.08 2.78 -12.18
N THR A 210 8.45 2.88 -13.35
CA THR A 210 7.94 1.72 -14.09
C THR A 210 9.10 0.81 -14.54
N ASP A 211 10.21 1.39 -15.01
CA ASP A 211 11.41 0.64 -15.39
C ASP A 211 12.00 -0.12 -14.17
N PHE A 212 12.03 0.51 -12.99
CA PHE A 212 12.43 -0.16 -11.75
C PHE A 212 11.45 -1.25 -11.30
N GLN A 213 10.13 -1.06 -11.45
CA GLN A 213 9.14 -2.11 -11.20
C GLN A 213 9.40 -3.35 -12.09
N HIS A 214 9.76 -3.12 -13.36
CA HIS A 214 10.13 -4.21 -14.27
C HIS A 214 11.45 -4.88 -13.88
N LEU A 215 12.46 -4.10 -13.50
CA LEU A 215 13.74 -4.61 -13.00
C LEU A 215 13.55 -5.52 -11.77
N ILE A 216 12.79 -5.07 -10.78
CA ILE A 216 12.50 -5.82 -9.56
C ILE A 216 11.85 -7.16 -9.88
N ARG A 217 10.92 -7.20 -10.83
CA ARG A 217 10.27 -8.46 -11.25
C ARG A 217 11.27 -9.46 -11.84
N ARG A 218 12.31 -8.97 -12.55
CA ARG A 218 13.37 -9.80 -13.15
C ARG A 218 14.41 -10.31 -12.15
N ILE A 219 14.47 -9.77 -10.93
CA ILE A 219 15.39 -10.25 -9.88
C ILE A 219 15.19 -11.77 -9.71
N PRO A 220 16.25 -12.59 -9.84
CA PRO A 220 16.16 -14.03 -9.64
C PRO A 220 15.84 -14.33 -8.17
N ILE A 221 15.19 -15.46 -7.94
CA ILE A 221 14.88 -15.95 -6.59
C ILE A 221 15.05 -17.47 -6.61
N ALA A 222 15.65 -18.00 -5.55
CA ALA A 222 15.84 -19.44 -5.40
C ALA A 222 14.51 -20.12 -5.01
N ASP A 223 14.28 -21.33 -5.52
CA ASP A 223 13.03 -22.07 -5.33
C ASP A 223 12.73 -22.31 -3.85
N ASN A 224 13.75 -22.54 -3.02
CA ASN A 224 13.59 -22.72 -1.57
C ASN A 224 13.00 -21.47 -0.88
N VAL A 225 13.26 -20.26 -1.39
CA VAL A 225 12.67 -19.02 -0.86
C VAL A 225 11.20 -18.90 -1.27
N ILE A 226 10.86 -19.32 -2.50
CA ILE A 226 9.47 -19.41 -2.96
C ILE A 226 8.69 -20.43 -2.12
N GLU A 227 9.24 -21.63 -1.95
CA GLU A 227 8.67 -22.70 -1.13
C GLU A 227 8.49 -22.25 0.32
N TYR A 228 9.44 -21.51 0.87
CA TYR A 228 9.32 -20.94 2.21
C TYR A 228 8.14 -19.96 2.31
N ALA A 229 7.99 -19.02 1.35
CA ALA A 229 6.87 -18.09 1.35
C ALA A 229 5.51 -18.80 1.18
N VAL A 230 5.44 -19.82 0.33
CA VAL A 230 4.23 -20.64 0.15
C VAL A 230 3.91 -21.43 1.42
N THR A 231 4.93 -22.02 2.05
CA THR A 231 4.79 -22.76 3.30
C THR A 231 4.32 -21.84 4.43
N MET A 232 4.90 -20.65 4.56
CA MET A 232 4.48 -19.64 5.54
C MET A 232 3.01 -19.28 5.37
N VAL A 233 2.56 -19.02 4.14
CA VAL A 233 1.14 -18.76 3.86
C VAL A 233 0.29 -19.98 4.18
N GLY A 234 0.75 -21.19 3.85
CA GLY A 234 0.09 -22.44 4.21
C GLY A 234 -0.10 -22.62 5.72
N LYS A 235 0.90 -22.24 6.53
CA LYS A 235 0.84 -22.26 8.01
C LYS A 235 -0.28 -21.39 8.59
N THR A 236 -0.76 -20.37 7.86
CA THR A 236 -1.88 -19.51 8.32
C THR A 236 -3.25 -20.17 8.22
N ARG A 237 -3.37 -21.30 7.51
CA ARG A 237 -4.66 -21.94 7.23
C ARG A 237 -4.96 -22.99 8.31
N PRO A 238 -5.95 -22.80 9.20
CA PRO A 238 -6.16 -23.65 10.37
C PRO A 238 -6.42 -25.12 10.02
N ASN A 239 -7.10 -25.38 8.90
CA ASN A 239 -7.38 -26.74 8.42
C ASN A 239 -6.21 -27.37 7.63
N GLY A 240 -5.08 -26.68 7.50
CA GLY A 240 -3.89 -27.15 6.80
C GLY A 240 -3.01 -28.04 7.67
N GLY A 241 -2.36 -29.05 7.07
CA GLY A 241 -1.45 -29.96 7.80
C GLY A 241 -0.21 -29.28 8.41
N THR A 242 0.13 -28.08 7.96
CA THR A 242 1.32 -27.33 8.40
C THR A 242 1.02 -26.27 9.46
N ALA A 243 -0.23 -26.07 9.85
CA ALA A 243 -0.59 -25.06 10.85
C ALA A 243 -0.14 -25.46 12.26
N ASN A 244 0.44 -24.50 12.98
CA ASN A 244 0.79 -24.67 14.40
C ASN A 244 -0.46 -24.58 15.29
N ASP A 245 -0.31 -24.95 16.57
CA ASP A 245 -1.44 -24.96 17.51
C ASP A 245 -2.04 -23.56 17.72
N LEU A 246 -1.22 -22.53 17.62
CA LEU A 246 -1.67 -21.14 17.75
C LEU A 246 -2.66 -20.81 16.62
N VAL A 247 -2.30 -21.06 15.37
CA VAL A 247 -3.20 -20.84 14.22
C VAL A 247 -4.45 -21.70 14.32
N LYS A 248 -4.32 -22.99 14.64
CA LYS A 248 -5.47 -23.90 14.75
C LYS A 248 -6.49 -23.46 15.81
N ASN A 249 -6.03 -22.85 16.89
CA ASN A 249 -6.87 -22.46 18.00
C ASN A 249 -7.44 -21.03 17.87
N TYR A 250 -6.78 -20.15 17.11
CA TYR A 250 -7.06 -18.70 17.14
C TYR A 250 -7.41 -18.09 15.78
N ILE A 251 -7.28 -18.81 14.67
CA ILE A 251 -7.60 -18.33 13.32
C ILE A 251 -8.79 -19.10 12.74
N ASP A 252 -9.80 -18.38 12.25
CA ASP A 252 -10.92 -18.94 11.49
C ASP A 252 -10.59 -19.10 10.00
N TRP A 253 -9.84 -18.13 9.44
CA TRP A 253 -9.48 -18.14 8.03
C TRP A 253 -8.07 -17.60 7.78
N GLY A 254 -7.32 -18.32 6.93
CA GLY A 254 -5.93 -17.99 6.59
C GLY A 254 -5.75 -17.33 5.24
N ALA A 255 -4.51 -16.96 4.94
CA ALA A 255 -4.16 -16.20 3.75
C ALA A 255 -4.21 -17.04 2.44
N GLY A 256 -4.66 -16.39 1.37
CA GLY A 256 -4.73 -16.97 0.02
C GLY A 256 -3.42 -16.87 -0.78
N PRO A 257 -3.38 -17.41 -2.02
CA PRO A 257 -2.17 -17.39 -2.87
C PRO A 257 -1.63 -15.98 -3.20
N ARG A 258 -2.48 -14.95 -3.18
CA ARG A 258 -2.03 -13.55 -3.35
C ARG A 258 -1.04 -13.12 -2.27
N ALA A 259 -1.16 -13.65 -1.06
CA ALA A 259 -0.18 -13.42 -0.01
C ALA A 259 1.20 -13.92 -0.41
N SER A 260 1.31 -15.12 -0.98
CA SER A 260 2.58 -15.67 -1.46
C SER A 260 3.18 -14.81 -2.57
N GLN A 261 2.36 -14.37 -3.54
CA GLN A 261 2.80 -13.49 -4.62
C GLN A 261 3.34 -12.16 -4.09
N ASN A 262 2.60 -11.54 -3.15
CA ASN A 262 2.98 -10.28 -2.53
C ASN A 262 4.23 -10.42 -1.66
N LEU A 263 4.38 -11.53 -0.92
CA LEU A 263 5.60 -11.83 -0.15
C LEU A 263 6.82 -11.86 -1.06
N ILE A 264 6.74 -12.54 -2.21
CA ILE A 264 7.87 -12.62 -3.13
C ILE A 264 8.19 -11.28 -3.79
N LEU A 265 7.18 -10.54 -4.27
CA LEU A 265 7.42 -9.23 -4.88
C LEU A 265 7.99 -8.23 -3.88
N ALA A 266 7.42 -8.16 -2.67
CA ALA A 266 7.91 -7.29 -1.62
C ALA A 266 9.30 -7.71 -1.13
N ALA A 267 9.59 -9.01 -1.00
CA ALA A 267 10.92 -9.50 -0.62
C ALA A 267 11.98 -9.15 -1.68
N LYS A 268 11.66 -9.27 -2.97
CA LYS A 268 12.56 -8.83 -4.06
C LYS A 268 12.85 -7.33 -3.96
N THR A 269 11.83 -6.50 -3.74
CA THR A 269 12.00 -5.05 -3.57
C THR A 269 12.81 -4.72 -2.33
N HIS A 270 12.51 -5.37 -1.20
CA HIS A 270 13.23 -5.21 0.06
C HIS A 270 14.71 -5.60 -0.09
N ALA A 271 15.00 -6.72 -0.74
CA ALA A 271 16.36 -7.16 -1.07
C ALA A 271 17.08 -6.12 -1.95
N ALA A 272 16.42 -5.63 -3.01
CA ALA A 272 16.97 -4.65 -3.92
C ALA A 272 17.32 -3.33 -3.22
N ILE A 273 16.46 -2.84 -2.31
CA ILE A 273 16.71 -1.63 -1.52
C ILE A 273 17.95 -1.78 -0.64
N LEU A 274 18.19 -2.98 -0.12
CA LEU A 274 19.39 -3.32 0.66
C LEU A 274 20.63 -3.60 -0.22
N GLY A 275 20.50 -3.51 -1.55
CA GLY A 275 21.56 -3.80 -2.50
C GLY A 275 21.86 -5.28 -2.71
N LYS A 276 20.96 -6.18 -2.26
CA LYS A 276 21.03 -7.60 -2.57
C LYS A 276 20.50 -7.84 -3.99
N PHE A 277 21.17 -8.70 -4.75
CA PHE A 277 20.78 -9.09 -6.12
C PHE A 277 19.81 -10.28 -6.18
N SER A 278 19.49 -10.89 -5.03
CA SER A 278 18.49 -11.94 -4.86
C SER A 278 17.97 -11.87 -3.43
N PRO A 279 16.65 -12.06 -3.20
CA PRO A 279 16.11 -12.13 -1.85
C PRO A 279 16.45 -13.46 -1.18
N ASP A 280 16.46 -13.44 0.15
CA ASP A 280 16.54 -14.59 1.03
C ASP A 280 15.31 -14.69 1.94
N ILE A 281 15.30 -15.68 2.83
CA ILE A 281 14.22 -15.94 3.79
C ILE A 281 14.01 -14.73 4.74
N GLU A 282 15.08 -14.05 5.15
CA GLU A 282 14.98 -12.88 6.03
C GLU A 282 14.22 -11.75 5.34
N ASN A 283 14.39 -11.57 4.03
CA ASN A 283 13.62 -10.61 3.25
C ASN A 283 12.14 -10.96 3.17
N VAL A 284 11.77 -12.25 3.15
CA VAL A 284 10.36 -12.68 3.22
C VAL A 284 9.78 -12.37 4.61
N GLN A 285 10.51 -12.70 5.68
CA GLN A 285 10.07 -12.44 7.05
C GLN A 285 9.90 -10.94 7.34
N ALA A 286 10.82 -10.10 6.84
CA ALA A 286 10.79 -8.65 7.04
C ALA A 286 9.50 -7.98 6.53
N VAL A 287 8.92 -8.50 5.45
CA VAL A 287 7.69 -7.96 4.84
C VAL A 287 6.43 -8.73 5.25
N ALA A 288 6.56 -9.82 5.99
CA ALA A 288 5.47 -10.75 6.29
C ALA A 288 4.35 -10.13 7.14
N HIS A 289 4.70 -9.33 8.16
CA HIS A 289 3.73 -8.73 9.06
C HIS A 289 2.67 -7.90 8.32
N SER A 290 3.11 -6.91 7.56
CA SER A 290 2.21 -6.00 6.85
C SER A 290 1.45 -6.68 5.70
N ILE A 291 1.93 -7.82 5.19
CA ILE A 291 1.24 -8.59 4.14
C ILE A 291 0.18 -9.52 4.73
N LEU A 292 0.48 -10.17 5.86
CA LEU A 292 -0.39 -11.21 6.40
C LEU A 292 -1.48 -10.66 7.32
N ARG A 293 -1.27 -9.49 7.94
CA ARG A 293 -2.17 -8.90 8.94
C ARG A 293 -3.63 -8.86 8.50
N HIS A 294 -3.92 -8.27 7.35
CA HIS A 294 -5.28 -8.14 6.81
C HIS A 294 -5.78 -9.38 6.04
N ARG A 295 -5.01 -10.48 6.09
CA ARG A 295 -5.30 -11.74 5.38
C ARG A 295 -5.53 -12.92 6.32
N ILE A 296 -5.51 -12.68 7.63
CA ILE A 296 -5.84 -13.66 8.66
C ILE A 296 -7.06 -13.15 9.42
N ILE A 297 -8.05 -14.03 9.63
CA ILE A 297 -9.24 -13.71 10.40
C ILE A 297 -9.12 -14.43 11.74
N LYS A 298 -9.01 -13.65 12.81
CA LYS A 298 -9.01 -14.15 14.18
C LYS A 298 -10.41 -14.61 14.57
N ASN A 299 -10.47 -15.66 15.39
CA ASN A 299 -11.72 -16.10 15.99
C ASN A 299 -12.01 -15.35 17.30
N TYR A 300 -13.23 -15.47 17.81
CA TYR A 300 -13.65 -14.81 19.05
C TYR A 300 -12.77 -15.17 20.26
N LYS A 301 -12.24 -16.39 20.31
CA LYS A 301 -11.34 -16.83 21.39
C LYS A 301 -10.04 -16.02 21.39
N ALA A 302 -9.47 -15.78 20.21
CA ALA A 302 -8.26 -14.97 20.06
C ALA A 302 -8.49 -13.52 20.53
N GLU A 303 -9.67 -12.96 20.26
CA GLU A 303 -10.04 -11.63 20.76
C GLU A 303 -10.18 -11.62 22.28
N ALA A 304 -10.89 -12.60 22.85
CA ALA A 304 -11.12 -12.70 24.29
C ALA A 304 -9.82 -12.91 25.08
N GLU A 305 -8.88 -13.67 24.54
CA GLU A 305 -7.57 -13.93 25.17
C GLU A 305 -6.51 -12.87 24.83
N GLY A 306 -6.86 -11.85 24.03
CA GLY A 306 -5.95 -10.75 23.70
C GLY A 306 -4.78 -11.14 22.79
N VAL A 307 -4.93 -12.22 22.01
CA VAL A 307 -3.89 -12.68 21.08
C VAL A 307 -3.81 -11.72 19.89
N SER A 308 -2.63 -11.13 19.70
CA SER A 308 -2.41 -10.16 18.63
C SER A 308 -2.05 -10.85 17.30
N GLU A 309 -2.41 -10.23 16.19
CA GLU A 309 -2.01 -10.69 14.85
C GLU A 309 -0.49 -10.74 14.71
N GLU A 310 0.22 -9.84 15.39
CA GLU A 310 1.67 -9.82 15.43
C GLU A 310 2.25 -11.09 16.09
N GLN A 311 1.69 -11.51 17.23
CA GLN A 311 2.09 -12.77 17.86
C GLN A 311 1.84 -13.98 16.95
N ILE A 312 0.69 -14.00 16.27
CA ILE A 312 0.33 -15.07 15.33
C ILE A 312 1.34 -15.11 14.17
N ILE A 313 1.58 -13.98 13.50
CA ILE A 313 2.46 -13.92 12.33
C ILE A 313 3.90 -14.28 12.70
N LYS A 314 4.40 -13.79 13.84
CA LYS A 314 5.75 -14.11 14.31
C LYS A 314 5.93 -15.60 14.60
N SER A 315 4.87 -16.31 14.98
CA SER A 315 4.90 -17.77 15.20
C SER A 315 5.02 -18.60 13.91
N LEU A 316 4.92 -17.96 12.72
CA LEU A 316 5.00 -18.63 11.42
C LEU A 316 6.43 -18.77 10.90
N PHE A 317 7.37 -18.03 11.48
CA PHE A 317 8.74 -17.91 10.98
C PHE A 317 9.52 -19.23 11.09
#